data_AF-A0A6L5FJY7-F1
#
_entry.id   AF-A0A6L5FJY7-F1
#
_cell.length_a   1.000
_cell.length_b   1.000
_cell.length_c   1.000
_cell.angle_alpha   90.00
_cell.angle_beta   90.00
_cell.angle_gamma   90.00
#
_symmetry.space_group_name_H-M   'P 1'
#
loop_
_entity.id
_entity.type
_entity.pdbx_description
1 polymer ?
#
loop_
_entity_poly.entity_id
_entity_poly.type
_entity_poly.pdbx_seq_one_letter_code
_entity_poly.pdbx_strand_id
1 'polypeptide(L)' 'MAACASSPVSRELTTQIGPPPAYLRPVKVSAPKLGESCLLIAEREQAGRLKANTIIAAASRDWQRIRVTLGGQAGAE' A
#
# COMPACT_ATOMS: atom_id res chain seq x y z
N MET A 1 15.99 -43.74 -8.26
CA MET A 1 16.10 -42.40 -7.66
C MET A 1 14.87 -41.62 -8.04
N ALA A 2 13.88 -41.54 -7.14
CA ALA A 2 12.68 -40.75 -7.35
C ALA A 2 13.06 -39.27 -7.17
N ALA A 3 13.00 -38.50 -8.25
CA ALA A 3 13.15 -37.06 -8.19
C ALA A 3 11.98 -36.49 -7.38
N CYS A 4 12.28 -35.77 -6.30
CA CYS A 4 11.31 -34.96 -5.57
C CYS A 4 10.85 -33.83 -6.52
N ALA A 5 9.83 -34.10 -7.33
CA ALA A 5 9.14 -33.07 -8.07
C ALA A 5 8.44 -32.17 -7.05
N SER A 6 8.99 -30.97 -6.84
CA SER A 6 8.30 -29.91 -6.12
C SER A 6 6.94 -29.70 -6.77
N SER A 7 5.87 -29.77 -5.97
CA SER A 7 4.50 -29.59 -6.44
C SER A 7 4.36 -28.30 -7.26
N PRO A 8 3.52 -28.28 -8.32
CA PRO A 8 3.32 -27.10 -9.19
C PRO A 8 2.55 -25.95 -8.51
N VAL A 9 2.52 -25.91 -7.18
CA VAL A 9 1.76 -24.95 -6.36
C VAL A 9 2.25 -23.50 -6.53
N SER A 10 3.45 -23.30 -7.06
CA SER A 10 3.94 -21.94 -7.38
C SER A 10 3.21 -21.30 -8.57
N ARG A 11 2.57 -22.10 -9.44
CA ARG A 11 1.99 -21.60 -10.71
C ARG A 11 0.56 -21.06 -10.57
N GLU A 12 -0.05 -21.24 -9.40
CA GLU A 12 -1.43 -20.79 -9.12
C GLU A 12 -1.47 -19.57 -8.18
N LEU A 13 -0.41 -19.33 -7.40
CA LEU A 13 -0.16 -18.10 -6.64
C LEU A 13 0.06 -16.86 -7.53
N THR A 14 0.35 -17.07 -8.82
CA THR A 14 0.25 -16.06 -9.88
C THR A 14 -1.20 -15.65 -10.19
N THR A 15 -2.17 -15.94 -9.32
CA THR A 15 -3.48 -15.28 -9.36
C THR A 15 -3.23 -13.78 -9.30
N GLN A 16 -3.61 -13.08 -10.37
CA GLN A 16 -3.32 -11.67 -10.60
C GLN A 16 -3.60 -10.86 -9.35
N ILE A 17 -2.55 -10.49 -8.60
CA ILE A 17 -2.71 -9.62 -7.45
C ILE A 17 -3.27 -8.31 -8.00
N GLY A 18 -4.49 -8.01 -7.58
CA GLY A 18 -5.28 -6.89 -8.07
C GLY A 18 -4.65 -5.52 -7.75
N PRO A 19 -5.28 -4.43 -8.19
CA PRO A 19 -4.85 -3.09 -7.82
C PRO A 19 -4.84 -2.92 -6.29
N PRO A 20 -4.11 -1.92 -5.76
CA PRO A 20 -4.10 -1.63 -4.33
C PRO A 20 -5.53 -1.49 -3.77
N PRO A 21 -5.84 -2.08 -2.60
CA PRO A 21 -7.16 -1.98 -2.00
C PRO A 21 -7.50 -0.53 -1.62
N ALA A 22 -8.79 -0.22 -1.60
CA ALA A 22 -9.27 1.16 -1.44
C ALA A 22 -8.84 1.86 -0.14
N TYR A 23 -8.55 1.11 0.92
CA TYR A 23 -8.07 1.67 2.19
C TYR A 23 -6.63 2.21 2.11
N LEU A 24 -5.88 1.89 1.06
CA LEU A 24 -4.58 2.47 0.75
C LEU A 24 -4.68 3.78 -0.03
N ARG A 25 -5.87 4.40 -0.08
CA ARG A 25 -6.01 5.75 -0.64
C ARG A 25 -5.55 6.78 0.38
N PRO A 26 -4.66 7.73 0.00
CA PRO A 26 -4.26 8.81 0.88
C PRO A 26 -5.47 9.60 1.40
N VAL A 27 -5.41 9.98 2.67
CA VAL A 27 -6.40 10.84 3.30
C VAL A 27 -6.06 12.31 3.01
N LYS A 28 -7.08 13.12 2.75
CA LYS A 28 -6.90 14.56 2.52
C LYS A 28 -6.36 15.21 3.80
N VAL A 29 -5.33 16.04 3.67
CA VAL A 29 -4.79 16.85 4.76
C VAL A 29 -5.24 18.30 4.52
N SER A 30 -6.09 18.81 5.40
CA SER A 30 -6.53 20.21 5.36
C SER A 30 -5.65 21.03 6.29
N ALA A 31 -5.30 22.25 5.87
CA ALA A 31 -4.66 23.21 6.76
C ALA A 31 -5.69 23.81 7.73
N PRO A 32 -5.33 24.05 9.00
CA PRO A 32 -6.15 24.83 9.92
C PRO A 32 -6.45 26.21 9.33
N LYS A 33 -7.67 26.70 9.55
CA LYS A 33 -8.04 28.05 9.10
C LYS A 33 -7.85 29.06 10.21
N LEU A 34 -7.40 30.25 9.83
CA LEU A 34 -7.33 31.41 10.73
C LEU A 34 -8.75 31.71 11.26
N GLY A 35 -8.92 31.68 12.59
CA GLY A 35 -10.20 31.89 13.26
C GLY A 35 -10.93 30.61 13.70
N GLU A 36 -10.40 29.42 13.47
CA GLU A 36 -10.94 28.20 14.08
C GLU A 36 -10.75 28.21 15.59
N SER A 37 -11.83 27.90 16.32
CA SER A 37 -11.87 27.92 17.79
C SER A 37 -10.95 26.91 18.46
N CYS A 38 -10.40 25.94 17.73
CA CYS A 38 -9.58 24.86 18.26
C CYS A 38 -8.37 24.54 17.37
N LEU A 39 -7.52 25.53 17.07
CA LEU A 39 -6.31 25.37 16.26
C LEU A 39 -5.44 24.17 16.70
N LEU A 40 -5.26 23.97 18.02
CA LEU A 40 -4.46 22.85 18.55
C LEU A 40 -5.05 21.48 18.21
N ILE A 41 -6.38 21.36 18.15
CA ILE A 41 -7.05 20.12 17.72
C ILE A 41 -6.86 19.93 16.22
N ALA A 42 -7.01 20.99 15.43
CA ALA A 42 -6.83 20.95 13.98
C ALA A 42 -5.38 20.57 13.59
N GLU A 43 -4.37 21.13 14.25
CA GLU A 43 -2.96 20.79 14.06
C GLU A 43 -2.67 19.34 14.43
N ARG A 44 -3.21 18.85 15.56
CA ARG A 44 -3.06 17.46 15.98
C ARG A 44 -3.70 16.50 14.97
N GLU A 45 -4.88 16.84 14.47
CA GLU A 45 -5.56 16.04 13.44
C GLU A 45 -4.76 16.03 12.14
N GLN A 46 -4.23 17.18 11.72
CA GLN A 46 -3.37 17.31 10.55
C GLN A 46 -2.13 16.40 10.68
N ALA A 47 -1.45 16.43 11.82
CA ALA A 47 -0.30 15.58 12.11
C ALA A 47 -0.67 14.08 12.06
N GLY A 48 -1.84 13.71 12.60
CA GLY A 48 -2.37 12.34 12.51
C GLY A 48 -2.60 11.89 11.06
N ARG A 49 -3.21 12.74 10.24
CA ARG A 49 -3.46 12.45 8.80
C ARG A 49 -2.16 12.34 8.01
N LEU A 50 -1.15 13.17 8.31
CA LEU A 50 0.19 13.07 7.72
C LEU A 50 0.84 11.71 8.06
N LYS A 51 0.81 11.32 9.34
CA LYS A 51 1.33 10.02 9.77
C LYS A 51 0.62 8.84 9.09
N ALA A 52 -0.71 8.92 8.96
CA ALA A 52 -1.49 7.91 8.25
C ALA A 52 -1.07 7.81 6.78
N ASN A 53 -0.90 8.94 6.09
CA ASN A 53 -0.44 8.97 4.69
C ASN A 53 0.96 8.36 4.51
N THR A 54 1.87 8.53 5.46
CA THR A 54 3.19 7.87 5.43
C THR A 54 3.05 6.35 5.46
N ILE A 55 2.18 5.82 6.33
CA ILE A 55 1.92 4.38 6.45
C ILE A 55 1.26 3.85 5.17
N ILE A 56 0.25 4.56 4.66
CA ILE A 56 -0.45 4.23 3.42
C ILE A 56 0.52 4.17 2.24
N ALA A 57 1.44 5.14 2.14
CA ALA A 57 2.44 5.17 1.09
C ALA A 57 3.41 3.97 1.17
N ALA A 58 3.84 3.60 2.37
CA ALA A 58 4.69 2.42 2.56
C ALA A 58 3.97 1.13 2.16
N ALA A 59 2.75 0.93 2.67
CA ALA A 59 1.94 -0.24 2.35
C ALA A 59 1.60 -0.34 0.85
N SER A 60 1.37 0.80 0.18
CA SER A 60 1.15 0.84 -1.27
C SER A 60 2.37 0.39 -2.06
N ARG A 61 3.58 0.78 -1.63
CA ARG A 61 4.83 0.32 -2.25
C ARG A 61 5.05 -1.17 -2.05
N ASP A 62 4.78 -1.69 -0.84
CA ASP A 62 4.92 -3.11 -0.56
C ASP A 62 3.91 -3.94 -1.37
N TRP A 63 2.66 -3.47 -1.48
CA TRP A 63 1.66 -4.09 -2.36
C TRP A 63 2.15 -4.17 -3.80
N GLN A 64 2.66 -3.06 -4.35
CA GLN A 64 3.18 -3.02 -5.71
C GLN A 64 4.39 -3.95 -5.89
N ARG A 65 5.28 -4.03 -4.90
CA ARG A 65 6.42 -4.96 -4.94
C ARG A 65 5.93 -6.41 -4.99
N ILE A 66 4.99 -6.78 -4.13
CA ILE A 66 4.41 -8.14 -4.12
C ILE A 66 3.75 -8.45 -5.47
N ARG A 67 3.01 -7.49 -6.06
CA ARG A 67 2.42 -7.64 -7.41
C ARG A 67 3.48 -7.92 -8.48
N VAL A 68 4.59 -7.20 -8.45
CA VAL A 68 5.68 -7.39 -9.42
C VAL A 68 6.37 -8.73 -9.21
N THR A 69 6.73 -9.06 -7.97
CA THR A 69 7.48 -10.27 -7.62
C THR A 69 6.66 -11.55 -7.81
N LEU A 70 5.37 -11.55 -7.47
CA LEU A 70 4.51 -12.73 -7.54
C LEU A 70 3.60 -12.77 -8.78
N GLY A 71 3.28 -11.62 -9.37
CA GLY A 71 2.41 -11.51 -10.54
C GLY A 71 3.12 -11.63 -11.88
N GLY A 72 4.44 -11.84 -11.91
CA GLY A 72 5.18 -12.14 -13.14
C GLY A 72 5.38 -10.95 -14.09
N GLN A 73 5.28 -9.70 -13.62
CA GLN A 73 5.85 -8.58 -14.37
C GLN A 73 7.36 -8.54 -14.15
N ALA A 74 8.06 -9.56 -14.65
CA ALA A 74 9.44 -9.41 -15.05
C ALA A 74 9.44 -8.32 -16.12
N GLY A 75 10.23 -7.25 -15.92
CA GLY A 75 10.47 -6.26 -16.94
C GLY A 75 10.88 -6.94 -18.23
N ALA A 76 10.06 -6.77 -19.26
CA ALA A 76 10.55 -6.79 -20.63
C ALA A 76 11.22 -5.43 -20.85
N GLU A 77 12.51 -5.36 -20.53
CA GLU A 77 13.48 -4.41 -21.10
C GLU A 77 14.78 -5.17 -21.35
#